data_AF-A0A6I7PU99-F1
#
_entry.id   AF-A0A6I7PU99-F1
#
_cell.length_a   1.000
_cell.length_b   1.000
_cell.length_c   1.000
_cell.angle_alpha   90.00
_cell.angle_beta   90.00
_cell.angle_gamma   90.00
#
_symmetry.space_group_name_H-M   'P 1'
#
loop_
_entity.id
_entity.type
_entity.pdbx_description
1 polymer ?
#
loop_
_entity_poly.entity_id
_entity_poly.type
_entity_poly.pdbx_seq_one_letter_code
_entity_poly.pdbx_strand_id
1 'polypeptide(L)'
;MNSRSFFLLTSLSLFVFSCAAPKAEIQIQRAANRNMGVSLVEVTQNGRALSEPSVRQYFEKLLKQSIESTYASRPVLLNLSPGPIESSDNLYEIASRRIDDLFVFRVEVPAEFQIPRPMSADEVRSIERGQGPMDLGEVRIRSTVYNGERLRAVARVDWVATLRDRDRFEQDFAQAANKSLVNELRNPNIYPTTDLNHFANLLLEMGREAERSISGQMTCENAGEVLGYFSQASSLYRLAERTDEISLVGSQARIHALQEKQREAKEKAGVLRACEEDADKVFQMDLEFSGIDESSQELIRQAVERAQIAQALRFYANKPAKLEFRLDETGNLSLVVNLRFDRDFYRARVAEIPTVHRNYHVLSLQPFHPLMQRLVLMRVLLPQDSPRPLGVAFNRMNITLNLQTLLNGFVSFRVDGRYHTDQRQVDLFDPNSVFFDFPGFEGRTLVTRSDEIFQERGWLALSSCRTIDGRLTEDGLLAQFFGIPCQL
;
A
#
# COMPACT_ATOMS: atom_id res chain seq x y z
N MET A 1 -58.18 -6.23 -86.96
CA MET A 1 -57.24 -6.49 -88.09
C MET A 1 -57.07 -5.19 -88.87
N ASN A 2 -55.86 -4.91 -89.35
CA ASN A 2 -55.34 -3.63 -89.92
C ASN A 2 -54.89 -2.62 -88.83
N SER A 3 -53.59 -2.52 -88.54
CA SER A 3 -52.54 -1.77 -89.24
C SER A 3 -52.68 -0.25 -89.08
N ARG A 4 -51.79 0.35 -88.27
CA ARG A 4 -50.80 1.33 -88.75
C ARG A 4 -49.85 1.80 -87.64
N SER A 5 -48.59 1.79 -88.01
CA SER A 5 -47.41 2.35 -87.35
C SER A 5 -47.55 3.83 -87.06
N PHE A 6 -46.95 4.30 -85.96
CA PHE A 6 -46.28 5.59 -85.94
C PHE A 6 -45.03 5.51 -85.05
N PHE A 7 -43.89 5.56 -85.73
CA PHE A 7 -42.57 5.85 -85.17
C PHE A 7 -42.54 7.34 -84.83
N LEU A 8 -42.09 7.70 -83.63
CA LEU A 8 -41.53 9.02 -83.36
C LEU A 8 -40.44 8.90 -82.30
N LEU A 9 -39.20 8.89 -82.81
CA LEU A 9 -38.00 9.19 -82.07
C LEU A 9 -38.02 10.67 -81.67
N THR A 10 -37.90 10.95 -80.37
CA THR A 10 -37.34 12.21 -79.89
C THR A 10 -36.39 11.92 -78.73
N SER A 11 -35.11 11.99 -79.04
CA SER A 11 -34.01 12.27 -78.13
C SER A 11 -34.21 13.62 -77.44
N LEU A 12 -33.98 13.72 -76.12
CA LEU A 12 -33.20 14.82 -75.51
C LEU A 12 -33.01 14.61 -73.99
N SER A 13 -31.74 14.67 -73.57
CA SER A 13 -31.27 15.24 -72.31
C SER A 13 -31.49 14.46 -70.99
N LEU A 14 -30.55 13.56 -70.68
CA LEU A 14 -30.17 13.26 -69.29
C LEU A 14 -29.62 14.55 -68.65
N PHE A 15 -30.41 15.19 -67.78
CA PHE A 15 -29.86 16.04 -66.72
C PHE A 15 -29.36 15.12 -65.61
N VAL A 16 -28.05 14.95 -65.52
CA VAL A 16 -27.39 14.40 -64.33
C VAL A 16 -27.45 15.48 -63.26
N PHE A 17 -28.53 15.50 -62.48
CA PHE A 17 -28.48 16.13 -61.17
C PHE A 17 -27.62 15.26 -60.27
N SER A 18 -26.38 15.69 -60.09
CA SER A 18 -25.53 15.27 -58.98
C SER A 18 -26.21 15.74 -57.68
N CYS A 19 -27.13 14.93 -57.15
CA CYS A 19 -27.52 15.01 -55.76
C CYS A 19 -26.32 14.57 -54.94
N ALA A 20 -25.52 15.54 -54.51
CA ALA A 20 -24.59 15.35 -53.41
C ALA A 20 -25.36 14.71 -52.26
N ALA A 21 -24.94 13.51 -51.86
CA ALA A 21 -25.47 12.83 -50.68
C ALA A 21 -25.37 13.82 -49.50
N PRO A 22 -26.44 14.03 -48.72
CA PRO A 22 -26.36 14.89 -47.55
C PRO A 22 -25.23 14.35 -46.67
N LYS A 23 -24.27 15.23 -46.30
CA LYS A 23 -23.24 14.93 -45.31
C LYS A 23 -23.95 14.32 -44.11
N ALA A 24 -23.73 13.03 -43.88
CA ALA A 24 -24.22 12.36 -42.68
C ALA A 24 -23.74 13.18 -41.48
N GLU A 25 -24.69 13.82 -40.80
CA GLU A 25 -24.44 14.53 -39.56
C GLU A 25 -23.87 13.48 -38.59
N ILE A 26 -22.58 13.61 -38.23
CA ILE A 26 -21.93 12.66 -37.35
C ILE A 26 -22.60 12.82 -35.99
N GLN A 27 -23.57 11.95 -35.68
CA GLN A 27 -24.20 11.91 -34.37
C GLN A 27 -23.18 11.41 -33.36
N ILE A 28 -22.60 12.34 -32.62
CA ILE A 28 -21.78 12.03 -31.44
C ILE A 28 -22.72 11.44 -30.39
N GLN A 29 -22.47 10.20 -29.98
CA GLN A 29 -23.16 9.69 -28.80
C GLN A 29 -22.55 10.35 -27.56
N ARG A 30 -23.33 11.21 -26.92
CA ARG A 30 -22.96 11.87 -25.66
C ARG A 30 -22.55 10.80 -24.63
N ALA A 31 -21.54 11.13 -23.83
CA ALA A 31 -20.96 10.25 -22.83
C ALA A 31 -21.06 10.87 -21.43
N ALA A 32 -22.20 11.52 -21.16
CA ALA A 32 -22.42 12.30 -19.94
C ALA A 32 -22.38 11.46 -18.64
N ASN A 33 -22.50 10.13 -18.77
CA ASN A 33 -22.45 9.16 -17.69
C ASN A 33 -21.05 8.52 -17.50
N ARG A 34 -20.05 8.89 -18.31
CA ARG A 34 -18.69 8.34 -18.22
C ARG A 34 -17.75 9.32 -17.54
N ASN A 35 -16.89 8.80 -16.67
CA ASN A 35 -15.83 9.55 -16.03
C ASN A 35 -14.60 9.58 -16.94
N MET A 36 -14.37 10.70 -17.62
CA MET A 36 -13.23 10.83 -18.53
C MET A 36 -12.03 11.46 -17.81
N GLY A 37 -10.90 10.76 -17.77
CA GLY A 37 -9.66 11.25 -17.21
C GLY A 37 -8.86 12.05 -18.24
N VAL A 38 -8.31 13.18 -17.83
CA VAL A 38 -7.43 14.01 -18.66
C VAL A 38 -6.10 14.16 -17.94
N SER A 39 -5.03 13.74 -18.59
CA SER A 39 -3.66 13.90 -18.11
C SER A 39 -2.80 14.55 -19.18
N LEU A 40 -2.10 15.62 -18.82
CA LEU A 40 -1.07 16.23 -19.66
C LEU A 40 0.28 15.70 -19.20
N VAL A 41 0.94 14.87 -19.99
CA VAL A 41 2.23 14.27 -19.58
C VAL A 41 3.35 15.30 -19.74
N GLU A 42 3.38 15.98 -20.88
CA GLU A 42 4.47 16.89 -21.21
C GLU A 42 3.99 18.04 -22.10
N VAL A 43 4.59 19.20 -21.88
CA VAL A 43 4.63 20.31 -22.84
C VAL A 43 6.08 20.45 -23.28
N THR A 44 6.31 20.46 -24.57
CA THR A 44 7.66 20.52 -25.15
C THR A 44 7.82 21.72 -26.04
N GLN A 45 9.00 22.33 -26.02
CA GLN A 45 9.40 23.44 -26.87
C GLN A 45 10.74 23.08 -27.51
N ASN A 46 10.78 22.99 -28.85
CA ASN A 46 11.94 22.50 -29.61
C ASN A 46 12.48 21.16 -29.09
N GLY A 47 11.59 20.24 -28.74
CA GLY A 47 11.93 18.91 -28.21
C GLY A 47 12.44 18.89 -26.76
N ARG A 48 12.43 20.02 -26.04
CA ARG A 48 12.77 20.09 -24.61
C ARG A 48 11.52 20.27 -23.76
N ALA A 49 11.43 19.57 -22.63
CA ALA A 49 10.33 19.74 -21.70
C ALA A 49 10.30 21.18 -21.15
N LEU A 50 9.12 21.79 -21.18
CA LEU A 50 8.86 23.12 -20.65
C LEU A 50 8.33 22.99 -19.22
N SER A 51 9.10 23.48 -18.25
CA SER A 51 8.76 23.33 -16.82
C SER A 51 7.91 24.48 -16.25
N GLU A 52 7.41 25.39 -17.09
CA GLU A 52 6.66 26.56 -16.62
C GLU A 52 5.23 26.16 -16.15
N PRO A 53 4.88 26.32 -14.86
CA PRO A 53 3.60 25.84 -14.33
C PRO A 53 2.37 26.53 -14.94
N SER A 54 2.49 27.81 -15.29
CA SER A 54 1.43 28.62 -15.90
C SER A 54 1.01 28.05 -17.26
N VAL A 55 1.98 27.65 -18.09
CA VAL A 55 1.76 27.08 -19.43
C VAL A 55 1.09 25.72 -19.32
N ARG A 56 1.54 24.90 -18.38
CA ARG A 56 0.93 23.59 -18.12
C ARG A 56 -0.53 23.74 -17.70
N GLN A 57 -0.83 24.59 -16.71
CA GLN A 57 -2.19 24.85 -16.25
C GLN A 57 -3.09 25.39 -17.36
N TYR A 58 -2.54 26.23 -18.24
CA TYR A 58 -3.25 26.76 -19.40
C TYR A 58 -3.71 25.63 -20.34
N PHE A 59 -2.81 24.72 -20.72
CA PHE A 59 -3.16 23.60 -21.58
C PHE A 59 -4.06 22.56 -20.89
N GLU A 60 -3.85 22.27 -19.61
CA GLU A 60 -4.75 21.39 -18.84
C GLU A 60 -6.19 21.92 -18.87
N LYS A 61 -6.37 23.24 -18.73
CA LYS A 61 -7.68 23.89 -18.84
C LYS A 61 -8.28 23.71 -20.24
N LEU A 62 -7.53 23.99 -21.30
CA LEU A 62 -8.04 23.88 -22.67
C LEU A 62 -8.39 22.43 -23.04
N LEU A 63 -7.53 21.47 -22.69
CA LEU A 63 -7.78 20.05 -22.93
C LEU A 63 -9.04 19.57 -22.20
N LYS A 64 -9.19 19.95 -20.92
CA LYS A 64 -10.38 19.64 -20.14
C LYS A 64 -11.65 20.19 -20.80
N GLN A 65 -11.64 21.47 -21.19
CA GLN A 65 -12.78 22.12 -21.85
C GLN A 65 -13.12 21.48 -23.21
N SER A 66 -12.11 21.07 -23.98
CA SER A 66 -12.31 20.37 -25.26
C SER A 66 -12.98 19.01 -25.08
N ILE A 67 -12.58 18.23 -24.06
CA ILE A 67 -13.23 16.93 -23.76
C ILE A 67 -14.66 17.13 -23.27
N GLU A 68 -14.87 18.08 -22.36
CA GLU A 68 -16.20 18.42 -21.83
C GLU A 68 -17.17 18.84 -22.94
N SER A 69 -16.73 19.74 -23.83
CA SER A 69 -17.57 20.22 -24.95
C SER A 69 -17.81 19.17 -26.02
N THR A 70 -16.84 18.31 -26.31
CA THR A 70 -16.96 17.27 -27.36
C THR A 70 -17.91 16.15 -26.93
N TYR A 71 -17.78 15.65 -25.70
CA TYR A 71 -18.52 14.46 -25.25
C TYR A 71 -19.68 14.77 -24.29
N ALA A 72 -19.86 16.03 -23.90
CA ALA A 72 -20.78 16.45 -22.84
C ALA A 72 -20.54 15.68 -21.53
N SER A 73 -19.28 15.35 -21.24
CA SER A 73 -18.85 14.60 -20.05
C SER A 73 -18.32 15.55 -18.97
N ARG A 74 -18.05 15.02 -17.76
CA ARG A 74 -17.38 15.77 -16.68
C ARG A 74 -15.94 15.26 -16.54
N PRO A 75 -14.97 15.83 -17.26
CA PRO A 75 -13.60 15.35 -17.23
C PRO A 75 -12.93 15.61 -15.88
N VAL A 76 -12.19 14.61 -15.40
CA VAL A 76 -11.40 14.63 -14.18
C VAL A 76 -9.93 14.82 -14.56
N LEU A 77 -9.31 15.89 -14.05
CA LEU A 77 -7.86 16.08 -14.21
C LEU A 77 -7.12 15.08 -13.32
N LEU A 78 -6.16 14.39 -13.91
CA LEU A 78 -5.29 13.43 -13.24
C LEU A 78 -3.86 13.94 -13.23
N ASN A 79 -3.19 13.75 -12.10
CA ASN A 79 -1.76 14.02 -11.98
C ASN A 79 -1.00 12.69 -12.02
N LEU A 80 -0.80 12.15 -13.22
CA LEU A 80 -0.09 10.89 -13.39
C LEU A 80 1.41 11.08 -13.11
N SER A 81 1.98 10.19 -12.32
CA SER A 81 3.41 10.13 -12.05
C SER A 81 4.19 9.93 -13.36
N PRO A 82 5.38 10.56 -13.51
CA PRO A 82 6.24 10.34 -14.66
C PRO A 82 6.60 8.85 -14.78
N GLY A 83 6.35 8.24 -15.95
CA GLY A 83 6.65 6.82 -16.16
C GLY A 83 5.59 6.09 -17.00
N PRO A 84 5.58 4.74 -16.97
CA PRO A 84 4.53 3.95 -17.61
C PRO A 84 3.19 4.21 -16.93
N ILE A 85 2.11 4.09 -17.70
CA ILE A 85 0.74 4.24 -17.17
C ILE A 85 0.42 3.07 -16.23
N GLU A 86 1.10 1.96 -16.42
CA GLU A 86 1.03 0.74 -15.63
C GLU A 86 1.80 0.82 -14.30
N SER A 87 2.38 1.97 -13.94
CA SER A 87 2.97 2.17 -12.61
C SER A 87 1.89 2.11 -11.53
N SER A 88 2.23 1.66 -10.32
CA SER A 88 1.27 1.46 -9.24
C SER A 88 0.49 2.72 -8.88
N ASP A 89 1.17 3.86 -8.81
CA ASP A 89 0.54 5.14 -8.47
C ASP A 89 -0.45 5.58 -9.55
N ASN A 90 -0.09 5.38 -10.82
CA ASN A 90 -0.97 5.68 -11.95
C ASN A 90 -2.19 4.75 -11.96
N LEU A 91 -1.98 3.43 -11.78
CA LEU A 91 -3.04 2.45 -11.67
C LEU A 91 -4.01 2.81 -10.54
N TYR A 92 -3.50 3.19 -9.37
CA TYR A 92 -4.31 3.55 -8.21
C TYR A 92 -5.07 4.87 -8.43
N GLU A 93 -4.43 5.92 -8.95
CA GLU A 93 -5.07 7.22 -9.23
C GLU A 93 -6.20 7.09 -10.26
N ILE A 94 -5.99 6.30 -11.32
CA ILE A 94 -7.00 6.03 -12.35
C ILE A 94 -8.18 5.26 -11.75
N ALA A 95 -7.90 4.17 -11.03
CA ALA A 95 -8.94 3.30 -10.50
C ALA A 95 -9.74 3.96 -9.36
N SER A 96 -9.06 4.61 -8.42
CA SER A 96 -9.72 5.26 -7.27
C SER A 96 -10.67 6.38 -7.68
N ARG A 97 -10.42 7.01 -8.83
CA ARG A 97 -11.30 8.02 -9.44
C ARG A 97 -12.28 7.47 -10.47
N ARG A 98 -12.30 6.14 -10.67
CA ARG A 98 -13.19 5.40 -11.57
C ARG A 98 -13.18 5.98 -12.98
N ILE A 99 -11.98 6.13 -13.55
CA ILE A 99 -11.79 6.73 -14.87
C ILE A 99 -12.09 5.70 -15.97
N ASP A 100 -13.19 5.91 -16.68
CA ASP A 100 -13.71 5.02 -17.73
C ASP A 100 -12.96 5.16 -19.05
N ASP A 101 -12.47 6.37 -19.35
CA ASP A 101 -11.64 6.67 -20.52
C ASP A 101 -10.54 7.64 -20.12
N LEU A 102 -9.29 7.28 -20.36
CA LEU A 102 -8.13 8.09 -20.02
C LEU A 102 -7.52 8.72 -21.28
N PHE A 103 -7.51 10.04 -21.34
CA PHE A 103 -6.86 10.82 -22.39
C PHE A 103 -5.50 11.31 -21.89
N VAL A 104 -4.43 10.81 -22.54
CA VAL A 104 -3.04 11.15 -22.19
C VAL A 104 -2.46 12.04 -23.28
N PHE A 105 -2.24 13.31 -22.97
CA PHE A 105 -1.83 14.35 -23.90
C PHE A 105 -0.34 14.68 -23.82
N ARG A 106 0.21 15.04 -24.98
CA ARG A 106 1.52 15.64 -25.17
C ARG A 106 1.36 16.86 -26.06
N VAL A 107 1.91 17.99 -25.63
CA VAL A 107 1.79 19.25 -26.36
C VAL A 107 3.17 19.70 -26.82
N GLU A 108 3.28 20.10 -28.08
CA GLU A 108 4.48 20.70 -28.66
C GLU A 108 4.14 22.13 -29.06
N VAL A 109 4.85 23.10 -28.49
CA VAL A 109 4.66 24.55 -28.69
C VAL A 109 5.83 25.15 -29.48
N PRO A 110 5.61 26.26 -30.22
CA PRO A 110 6.68 26.92 -30.97
C PRO A 110 7.75 27.54 -30.06
N ALA A 111 8.93 27.82 -30.63
CA ALA A 111 10.11 28.32 -29.93
C ALA A 111 9.91 29.61 -29.12
N GLU A 112 8.96 30.45 -29.53
CA GLU A 112 8.65 31.73 -28.87
C GLU A 112 7.28 31.72 -28.19
N PHE A 113 6.76 30.53 -27.87
CA PHE A 113 5.44 30.40 -27.25
C PHE A 113 5.37 31.18 -25.94
N GLN A 114 4.37 32.06 -25.86
CA GLN A 114 3.85 32.65 -24.64
C GLN A 114 2.35 32.39 -24.61
N ILE A 115 1.78 32.28 -23.42
CA ILE A 115 0.32 32.18 -23.27
C ILE A 115 -0.30 33.39 -23.98
N PRO A 116 -1.17 33.19 -25.00
CA PRO A 116 -1.76 34.29 -25.74
C PRO A 116 -2.49 35.25 -24.81
N ARG A 117 -2.30 36.56 -25.04
CA ARG A 117 -3.02 37.60 -24.31
C ARG A 117 -4.36 37.89 -25.01
N PRO A 118 -5.41 38.30 -24.26
CA PRO A 118 -6.60 38.85 -24.88
C PRO A 118 -6.26 40.06 -25.74
N MET A 119 -6.91 40.21 -26.90
CA MET A 119 -6.73 41.41 -27.72
C MET A 119 -7.22 42.66 -27.00
N SER A 120 -6.46 43.75 -27.15
CA SER A 120 -6.90 45.08 -26.76
C SER A 120 -7.92 45.63 -27.76
N ALA A 121 -8.75 46.59 -27.33
CA ALA A 121 -9.75 47.22 -28.18
C ALA A 121 -9.16 47.93 -29.42
N ASP A 122 -7.90 48.38 -29.33
CA ASP A 122 -7.20 49.03 -30.43
C ASP A 122 -6.68 48.03 -31.47
N GLU A 123 -6.27 46.83 -31.04
CA GLU A 123 -5.86 45.73 -31.92
C GLU A 123 -7.05 45.12 -32.68
N VAL A 124 -8.23 45.05 -32.06
CA VAL A 124 -9.46 44.64 -32.75
C VAL A 124 -9.77 45.60 -33.91
N ARG A 125 -9.65 46.92 -33.67
CA ARG A 125 -9.91 47.97 -34.67
C ARG A 125 -8.87 48.03 -35.79
N SER A 126 -7.65 47.55 -35.58
CA SER A 126 -6.63 47.48 -36.65
C SER A 126 -6.84 46.27 -37.55
N ILE A 127 -7.32 45.15 -37.00
CA ILE A 127 -7.69 43.95 -37.77
C ILE A 127 -8.94 44.20 -38.62
N GLU A 128 -9.95 44.91 -38.08
CA GLU A 128 -11.14 45.34 -38.84
C GLU A 128 -10.79 46.26 -40.03
N ARG A 129 -9.62 46.91 -40.01
CA ARG A 129 -9.08 47.74 -41.10
C ARG A 129 -8.26 46.96 -42.14
N GLY A 130 -8.28 45.63 -42.10
CA GLY A 130 -7.71 44.77 -43.15
C GLY A 130 -6.26 44.32 -42.93
N GLN A 131 -5.69 44.54 -41.74
CA GLN A 131 -4.47 43.82 -41.33
C GLN A 131 -4.90 42.43 -40.84
N GLY A 132 -4.65 41.40 -41.66
CA GLY A 132 -5.00 40.02 -41.30
C GLY A 132 -4.35 39.59 -39.98
N PRO A 133 -4.92 38.62 -39.26
CA PRO A 133 -4.33 38.12 -38.01
C PRO A 133 -2.90 37.63 -38.25
N MET A 134 -1.99 38.03 -37.38
CA MET A 134 -0.61 37.56 -37.40
C MET A 134 -0.59 36.10 -36.91
N ASP A 135 -0.15 35.17 -37.75
CA ASP A 135 0.07 33.77 -37.38
C ASP A 135 1.38 33.69 -36.59
N LEU A 136 1.30 33.27 -35.34
CA LEU A 136 2.43 33.21 -34.40
C LEU A 136 3.04 31.80 -34.32
N GLY A 137 2.54 30.84 -35.10
CA GLY A 137 3.05 29.49 -35.18
C GLY A 137 1.98 28.43 -34.92
N GLU A 138 2.41 27.17 -34.80
CA GLU A 138 1.51 26.03 -34.61
C GLU A 138 1.75 25.35 -33.27
N VAL A 139 0.68 25.07 -32.54
CA VAL A 139 0.70 24.16 -31.39
C VAL A 139 0.24 22.80 -31.86
N ARG A 140 1.06 21.77 -31.66
CA ARG A 140 0.74 20.38 -32.02
C ARG A 140 0.36 19.60 -30.78
N ILE A 141 -0.74 18.88 -30.86
CA ILE A 141 -1.26 18.07 -29.76
C ILE A 141 -1.29 16.63 -30.22
N ARG A 142 -0.74 15.74 -29.41
CA ARG A 142 -0.84 14.29 -29.58
C ARG A 142 -1.51 13.70 -28.36
N SER A 143 -2.40 12.75 -28.58
CA SER A 143 -3.13 12.06 -27.52
C SER A 143 -3.14 10.56 -27.75
N THR A 144 -3.00 9.80 -26.68
CA THR A 144 -3.38 8.38 -26.65
C THR A 144 -4.55 8.21 -25.70
N VAL A 145 -5.61 7.58 -26.17
CA VAL A 145 -6.81 7.29 -25.39
C VAL A 145 -6.77 5.84 -24.94
N TYR A 146 -6.93 5.61 -23.64
CA TYR A 146 -6.94 4.28 -23.03
C TYR A 146 -8.32 3.98 -22.45
N ASN A 147 -8.77 2.73 -22.57
CA ASN A 147 -9.99 2.32 -21.89
C ASN A 147 -9.75 2.12 -20.38
N GLY A 148 -10.75 2.45 -19.58
CA GLY A 148 -10.68 2.40 -18.12
C GLY A 148 -10.65 1.00 -17.54
N GLU A 149 -11.12 -0.03 -18.26
CA GLU A 149 -11.15 -1.42 -17.74
C GLU A 149 -9.75 -2.02 -17.61
N ARG A 150 -8.89 -1.86 -18.64
CA ARG A 150 -7.59 -2.56 -18.74
C ARG A 150 -6.47 -1.70 -19.29
N LEU A 151 -6.68 -0.40 -19.43
CA LEU A 151 -5.71 0.54 -20.00
C LEU A 151 -5.18 0.10 -21.37
N ARG A 152 -6.05 -0.44 -22.22
CA ARG A 152 -5.71 -0.69 -23.62
C ARG A 152 -5.88 0.59 -24.41
N ALA A 153 -4.86 0.94 -25.21
CA ALA A 153 -4.97 2.05 -26.14
C ALA A 153 -6.08 1.75 -27.17
N VAL A 154 -7.09 2.60 -27.23
CA VAL A 154 -8.25 2.47 -28.13
C VAL A 154 -8.24 3.47 -29.27
N ALA A 155 -7.54 4.60 -29.11
CA ALA A 155 -7.38 5.61 -30.15
C ALA A 155 -6.07 6.39 -29.98
N ARG A 156 -5.59 6.95 -31.08
CA ARG A 156 -4.54 7.97 -31.10
C ARG A 156 -5.08 9.18 -31.84
N VAL A 157 -5.01 10.34 -31.20
CA VAL A 157 -5.64 11.57 -31.70
C VAL A 157 -4.57 12.63 -31.82
N ASP A 158 -4.33 13.09 -33.04
CA ASP A 158 -3.40 14.16 -33.33
C ASP A 158 -4.13 15.33 -33.97
N TRP A 159 -3.79 16.54 -33.55
CA TRP A 159 -4.28 17.76 -34.19
C TRP A 159 -3.33 18.93 -34.00
N VAL A 160 -3.57 19.97 -34.79
CA VAL A 160 -2.80 21.22 -34.78
C VAL A 160 -3.76 22.37 -34.57
N ALA A 161 -3.37 23.31 -33.71
CA ALA A 161 -4.07 24.56 -33.49
C ALA A 161 -3.14 25.73 -33.85
N THR A 162 -3.63 26.68 -34.64
CA THR A 162 -2.87 27.85 -35.09
C THR A 162 -2.82 28.89 -33.97
N LEU A 163 -1.61 29.28 -33.56
CA LEU A 163 -1.37 30.27 -32.53
C LEU A 163 -1.65 31.67 -33.05
N ARG A 164 -2.59 32.36 -32.42
CA ARG A 164 -3.04 33.72 -32.73
C ARG A 164 -3.25 34.49 -31.43
N ASP A 165 -4.16 35.45 -31.42
CA ASP A 165 -4.70 36.00 -30.17
C ASP A 165 -5.44 34.92 -29.36
N ARG A 166 -5.65 35.21 -28.06
CA ARG A 166 -6.22 34.24 -27.13
C ARG A 166 -7.58 33.71 -27.54
N ASP A 167 -8.53 34.58 -27.89
CA ASP A 167 -9.90 34.16 -28.14
C ASP A 167 -9.98 33.30 -29.40
N ARG A 168 -9.27 33.69 -30.46
CA ARG A 168 -9.19 32.89 -31.70
C ARG A 168 -8.41 31.60 -31.51
N PHE A 169 -7.30 31.62 -30.76
CA PHE A 169 -6.53 30.41 -30.47
C PHE A 169 -7.37 29.40 -29.68
N GLU A 170 -8.04 29.83 -28.61
CA GLU A 170 -8.89 28.93 -27.80
C GLU A 170 -10.07 28.37 -28.63
N GLN A 171 -10.64 29.17 -29.53
CA GLN A 171 -11.67 28.72 -30.47
C GLN A 171 -11.13 27.71 -31.51
N ASP A 172 -10.01 28.03 -32.17
CA ASP A 172 -9.35 27.16 -33.15
C ASP A 172 -8.91 25.85 -32.49
N PHE A 173 -8.40 25.91 -31.26
CA PHE A 173 -8.04 24.75 -30.45
C PHE A 173 -9.25 23.86 -30.16
N ALA A 174 -10.36 24.43 -29.69
CA ALA A 174 -11.58 23.68 -29.39
C ALA A 174 -12.19 23.04 -30.65
N GLN A 175 -12.20 23.76 -31.78
CA GLN A 175 -12.71 23.24 -33.05
C GLN A 175 -11.84 22.11 -33.61
N ALA A 176 -10.51 22.29 -33.61
CA ALA A 176 -9.58 21.27 -34.06
C ALA A 176 -9.64 20.01 -33.17
N ALA A 177 -9.70 20.20 -31.85
CA ALA A 177 -9.86 19.11 -30.90
C ALA A 177 -11.16 18.34 -31.14
N ASN A 178 -12.31 19.02 -31.22
CA ASN A 178 -13.61 18.39 -31.46
C ASN A 178 -13.60 17.57 -32.76
N LYS A 179 -13.13 18.18 -33.86
CA LYS A 179 -13.03 17.50 -35.15
C LYS A 179 -12.18 16.22 -35.08
N SER A 180 -10.99 16.29 -34.49
CA SER A 180 -10.11 15.11 -34.40
C SER A 180 -10.62 14.06 -33.43
N LEU A 181 -11.11 14.46 -32.26
CA LEU A 181 -11.66 13.56 -31.24
C LEU A 181 -12.88 12.79 -31.78
N VAL A 182 -13.81 13.48 -32.45
CA VAL A 182 -15.00 12.84 -33.02
C VAL A 182 -14.64 11.89 -34.15
N ASN A 183 -13.61 12.20 -34.95
CA ASN A 183 -13.20 11.31 -36.04
C ASN A 183 -12.62 10.00 -35.51
N GLU A 184 -11.77 10.07 -34.49
CA GLU A 184 -11.03 8.92 -33.94
C GLU A 184 -11.81 8.15 -32.87
N LEU A 185 -12.68 8.81 -32.11
CA LEU A 185 -13.42 8.23 -30.98
C LEU A 185 -14.90 8.63 -31.02
N ARG A 186 -15.60 8.18 -32.07
CA ARG A 186 -17.02 8.53 -32.34
C ARG A 186 -17.99 8.18 -31.21
N ASN A 187 -17.74 7.07 -30.53
CA ASN A 187 -18.62 6.56 -29.49
C ASN A 187 -17.82 5.94 -28.34
N PRO A 188 -17.46 6.71 -27.30
CA PRO A 188 -16.73 6.18 -26.15
C PRO A 188 -17.57 5.18 -25.32
N ASN A 189 -18.90 5.16 -25.46
CA ASN A 189 -19.77 4.26 -24.69
C ASN A 189 -19.64 2.78 -25.10
N ILE A 190 -18.96 2.46 -26.21
CA ILE A 190 -18.72 1.06 -26.61
C ILE A 190 -17.63 0.40 -25.76
N TYR A 191 -16.81 1.18 -25.06
CA TYR A 191 -15.71 0.65 -24.27
C TYR A 191 -16.19 0.30 -22.86
N PRO A 192 -15.72 -0.84 -22.31
CA PRO A 192 -15.99 -1.19 -20.92
C PRO A 192 -15.53 -0.09 -19.96
N THR A 193 -16.29 0.08 -18.87
CA THR A 193 -16.00 1.01 -17.78
C THR A 193 -14.87 0.49 -16.89
N THR A 194 -14.37 1.31 -15.96
CA THR A 194 -13.35 0.87 -14.99
C THR A 194 -13.81 -0.37 -14.23
N ASP A 195 -12.93 -1.36 -14.08
CA ASP A 195 -13.13 -2.53 -13.21
C ASP A 195 -12.20 -2.41 -12.00
N LEU A 196 -12.74 -1.98 -10.86
CA LEU A 196 -11.94 -1.78 -9.64
C LEU A 196 -11.24 -3.06 -9.18
N ASN A 197 -11.86 -4.24 -9.39
CA ASN A 197 -11.25 -5.51 -9.02
C ASN A 197 -10.06 -5.82 -9.94
N HIS A 198 -10.12 -5.48 -11.22
CA HIS A 198 -8.99 -5.68 -12.13
C HIS A 198 -7.75 -4.92 -11.64
N PHE A 199 -7.87 -3.63 -11.32
CA PHE A 199 -6.74 -2.83 -10.82
C PHE A 199 -6.26 -3.29 -9.45
N ALA A 200 -7.18 -3.64 -8.54
CA ALA A 200 -6.81 -4.20 -7.24
C ALA A 200 -6.00 -5.50 -7.38
N ASN A 201 -6.37 -6.35 -8.35
CA ASN A 201 -5.62 -7.57 -8.67
C ASN A 201 -4.23 -7.27 -9.25
N LEU A 202 -4.10 -6.29 -10.15
CA LEU A 202 -2.80 -5.89 -10.71
C LEU A 202 -1.86 -5.41 -9.60
N LEU A 203 -2.34 -4.53 -8.71
CA LEU A 203 -1.57 -4.04 -7.56
C LEU A 203 -1.21 -5.17 -6.60
N LEU A 204 -2.11 -6.12 -6.37
CA LEU A 204 -1.82 -7.30 -5.54
C LEU A 204 -0.68 -8.15 -6.13
N GLU A 205 -0.69 -8.39 -7.45
CA GLU A 205 0.38 -9.14 -8.12
C GLU A 205 1.71 -8.38 -8.11
N MET A 206 1.70 -7.05 -8.30
CA MET A 206 2.90 -6.22 -8.13
C MET A 206 3.45 -6.31 -6.71
N GLY A 207 2.59 -6.29 -5.69
CA GLY A 207 2.98 -6.48 -4.29
C GLY A 207 3.60 -7.86 -4.04
N ARG A 208 3.02 -8.93 -4.59
CA ARG A 208 3.56 -10.29 -4.49
C ARG A 208 4.92 -10.42 -5.20
N GLU A 209 5.11 -9.77 -6.34
CA GLU A 209 6.39 -9.73 -7.04
C GLU A 209 7.43 -8.95 -6.23
N ALA A 210 7.06 -7.79 -5.69
CA ALA A 210 7.91 -7.01 -4.80
C ALA A 210 8.35 -7.83 -3.59
N GLU A 211 7.43 -8.53 -2.90
CA GLU A 211 7.76 -9.41 -1.76
C GLU A 211 8.74 -10.52 -2.16
N ARG A 212 8.57 -11.15 -3.33
CA ARG A 212 9.47 -12.21 -3.82
C ARG A 212 10.85 -11.67 -4.20
N SER A 213 10.93 -10.41 -4.61
CA SER A 213 12.17 -9.78 -5.06
C SER A 213 13.13 -9.42 -3.92
N ILE A 214 12.63 -9.36 -2.68
CA ILE A 214 13.46 -9.06 -1.51
C ILE A 214 14.24 -10.31 -1.12
N SER A 215 15.55 -10.21 -1.22
CA SER A 215 16.48 -11.26 -0.80
C SER A 215 16.64 -11.35 0.73
N GLY A 216 16.16 -10.33 1.47
CA GLY A 216 16.23 -10.21 2.93
C GLY A 216 14.88 -10.36 3.65
N GLN A 217 14.88 -10.03 4.95
CA GLN A 217 13.66 -10.01 5.76
C GLN A 217 12.89 -8.70 5.52
N MET A 218 11.55 -8.77 5.55
CA MET A 218 10.70 -7.59 5.65
C MET A 218 10.95 -6.87 6.99
N THR A 219 11.33 -5.60 6.92
CA THR A 219 11.50 -4.69 8.06
C THR A 219 10.53 -3.51 7.90
N CYS A 220 10.31 -2.71 8.94
CA CYS A 220 9.47 -1.52 8.76
C CYS A 220 10.12 -0.44 7.90
N GLU A 221 11.45 -0.49 7.71
CA GLU A 221 12.17 0.44 6.83
C GLU A 221 11.88 0.17 5.35
N ASN A 222 11.79 -1.11 4.95
CA ASN A 222 11.47 -1.49 3.57
C ASN A 222 9.98 -1.81 3.35
N ALA A 223 9.17 -1.89 4.41
CA ALA A 223 7.75 -2.21 4.32
C ALA A 223 6.98 -1.26 3.40
N GLY A 224 7.31 0.04 3.37
CA GLY A 224 6.63 1.01 2.50
C GLY A 224 6.74 0.66 1.02
N GLU A 225 7.95 0.32 0.56
CA GLU A 225 8.23 0.00 -0.84
C GLU A 225 7.55 -1.30 -1.30
N VAL A 226 7.29 -2.21 -0.36
CA VAL A 226 6.85 -3.57 -0.66
C VAL A 226 5.36 -3.76 -0.36
N LEU A 227 4.91 -3.25 0.78
CA LEU A 227 3.55 -3.39 1.25
C LEU A 227 2.64 -2.26 0.75
N GLY A 228 3.20 -1.19 0.18
CA GLY A 228 2.46 -0.06 -0.39
C GLY A 228 1.41 -0.50 -1.42
N TYR A 229 1.77 -1.45 -2.29
CA TYR A 229 0.85 -2.01 -3.29
C TYR A 229 -0.37 -2.69 -2.66
N PHE A 230 -0.19 -3.42 -1.55
CA PHE A 230 -1.28 -4.09 -0.85
C PHE A 230 -2.23 -3.08 -0.19
N SER A 231 -1.70 -1.95 0.30
CA SER A 231 -2.51 -0.84 0.83
C SER A 231 -3.40 -0.20 -0.24
N GLN A 232 -2.83 0.05 -1.42
CA GLN A 232 -3.57 0.55 -2.58
C GLN A 232 -4.63 -0.48 -3.05
N ALA A 233 -4.25 -1.75 -3.20
CA ALA A 233 -5.17 -2.84 -3.57
C ALA A 233 -6.33 -2.99 -2.57
N SER A 234 -6.05 -2.99 -1.27
CA SER A 234 -7.04 -3.06 -0.19
C SER A 234 -8.05 -1.92 -0.27
N SER A 235 -7.58 -0.72 -0.61
CA SER A 235 -8.42 0.47 -0.79
C SER A 235 -9.34 0.32 -2.01
N LEU A 236 -8.83 -0.19 -3.15
CA LEU A 236 -9.63 -0.43 -4.35
C LEU A 236 -10.67 -1.54 -4.15
N TYR A 237 -10.32 -2.63 -3.47
CA TYR A 237 -11.30 -3.68 -3.13
C TYR A 237 -12.45 -3.14 -2.27
N ARG A 238 -12.15 -2.28 -1.29
CA ARG A 238 -13.18 -1.63 -0.47
C ARG A 238 -14.07 -0.69 -1.28
N LEU A 239 -13.53 -0.02 -2.30
CA LEU A 239 -14.32 0.79 -3.22
C LEU A 239 -15.24 -0.09 -4.08
N ALA A 240 -14.74 -1.22 -4.59
CA ALA A 240 -15.51 -2.18 -5.39
C ALA A 240 -16.70 -2.79 -4.61
N GLU A 241 -16.52 -3.07 -3.32
CA GLU A 241 -17.60 -3.54 -2.43
C GLU A 241 -18.73 -2.52 -2.26
N ARG A 242 -18.39 -1.22 -2.25
CA ARG A 242 -19.38 -0.14 -2.05
C ARG A 242 -20.18 0.20 -3.30
N THR A 243 -19.68 -0.17 -4.48
CA THR A 243 -20.31 0.17 -5.77
C THR A 243 -21.19 -0.95 -6.33
N ASP A 244 -21.44 -2.02 -5.55
CA ASP A 244 -22.20 -3.21 -5.98
C ASP A 244 -21.69 -3.82 -7.30
N GLU A 245 -20.43 -3.60 -7.67
CA GLU A 245 -19.78 -4.20 -8.85
C GLU A 245 -19.56 -5.73 -8.69
N ILE A 246 -20.01 -6.31 -7.58
CA ILE A 246 -20.04 -7.76 -7.33
C ILE A 246 -21.23 -8.38 -8.08
N SER A 247 -21.27 -8.25 -9.41
CA SER A 247 -22.15 -9.05 -10.26
C SER A 247 -21.55 -10.44 -10.52
N LEU A 248 -21.09 -11.13 -9.47
CA LEU A 248 -20.60 -12.51 -9.57
C LEU A 248 -21.78 -13.49 -9.56
N VAL A 249 -22.61 -13.44 -10.60
CA VAL A 249 -23.57 -14.51 -10.89
C VAL A 249 -22.79 -15.69 -11.48
N GLY A 250 -22.60 -16.73 -10.67
CA GLY A 250 -22.07 -18.02 -11.15
C GLY A 250 -20.62 -18.32 -10.74
N SER A 251 -20.41 -18.63 -9.46
CA SER A 251 -19.56 -19.71 -8.91
C SER A 251 -19.01 -19.29 -7.54
N GLN A 252 -19.41 -20.00 -6.48
CA GLN A 252 -18.93 -19.78 -5.11
C GLN A 252 -17.39 -19.77 -5.03
N ALA A 253 -16.72 -20.55 -5.88
CA ALA A 253 -15.26 -20.59 -5.97
C ALA A 253 -14.62 -19.23 -6.35
N ARG A 254 -15.23 -18.46 -7.27
CA ARG A 254 -14.71 -17.13 -7.65
C ARG A 254 -14.90 -16.11 -6.54
N ILE A 255 -16.03 -16.18 -5.83
CA ILE A 255 -16.30 -15.32 -4.67
C ILE A 255 -15.27 -15.61 -3.56
N HIS A 256 -15.04 -16.88 -3.24
CA HIS A 256 -14.04 -17.28 -2.25
C HIS A 256 -12.64 -16.82 -2.65
N ALA A 257 -12.23 -17.03 -3.91
CA ALA A 257 -10.93 -16.58 -4.41
C ALA A 257 -10.77 -15.05 -4.32
N LEU A 258 -11.83 -14.28 -4.56
CA LEU A 258 -11.81 -12.82 -4.39
C LEU A 258 -11.69 -12.43 -2.91
N GLN A 259 -12.45 -13.06 -2.03
CA GLN A 259 -12.39 -12.82 -0.58
C GLN A 259 -11.01 -13.13 0.00
N GLU A 260 -10.35 -14.18 -0.48
CA GLU A 260 -8.99 -14.53 -0.08
C GLU A 260 -7.98 -13.43 -0.46
N LYS A 261 -8.08 -12.92 -1.69
CA LYS A 261 -7.24 -11.81 -2.16
C LYS A 261 -7.49 -10.51 -1.40
N GLN A 262 -8.75 -10.21 -1.10
CA GLN A 262 -9.12 -9.06 -0.27
C GLN A 262 -8.56 -9.17 1.13
N ARG A 263 -8.65 -10.37 1.72
CA ARG A 263 -8.10 -10.66 3.05
C ARG A 263 -6.59 -10.48 3.06
N GLU A 264 -5.88 -11.04 2.10
CA GLU A 264 -4.43 -10.88 1.96
C GLU A 264 -4.03 -9.41 1.85
N ALA A 265 -4.65 -8.65 0.94
CA ALA A 265 -4.39 -7.22 0.78
C ALA A 265 -4.64 -6.44 2.08
N LYS A 266 -5.72 -6.78 2.80
CA LYS A 266 -6.07 -6.15 4.07
C LYS A 266 -5.09 -6.48 5.19
N GLU A 267 -4.68 -7.74 5.33
CA GLU A 267 -3.71 -8.19 6.33
C GLU A 267 -2.36 -7.48 6.12
N LYS A 268 -1.86 -7.47 4.87
CA LYS A 268 -0.59 -6.82 4.50
C LYS A 268 -0.64 -5.29 4.62
N ALA A 269 -1.75 -4.66 4.24
CA ALA A 269 -1.96 -3.23 4.46
C ALA A 269 -2.01 -2.89 5.97
N GLY A 270 -2.55 -3.79 6.79
CA GLY A 270 -2.54 -3.66 8.24
C GLY A 270 -1.14 -3.68 8.83
N VAL A 271 -0.25 -4.50 8.27
CA VAL A 271 1.17 -4.53 8.63
C VAL A 271 1.86 -3.21 8.31
N LEU A 272 1.67 -2.66 7.10
CA LEU A 272 2.27 -1.38 6.73
C LEU A 272 1.84 -0.27 7.69
N ARG A 273 0.53 -0.18 7.98
CA ARG A 273 0.01 0.79 8.95
C ARG A 273 0.62 0.61 10.33
N ALA A 274 0.78 -0.63 10.79
CA ALA A 274 1.42 -0.90 12.07
C ALA A 274 2.89 -0.45 12.08
N CYS A 275 3.62 -0.57 10.96
CA CYS A 275 4.97 -0.05 10.81
C CYS A 275 5.00 1.49 10.83
N GLU A 276 4.10 2.16 10.12
CA GLU A 276 3.97 3.63 10.11
C GLU A 276 3.65 4.16 11.50
N GLU A 277 2.70 3.53 12.21
CA GLU A 277 2.35 3.87 13.59
C GLU A 277 3.47 3.57 14.59
N ASP A 278 4.30 2.56 14.34
CA ASP A 278 5.42 2.22 15.21
C ASP A 278 6.64 3.12 14.97
N ALA A 279 6.80 3.71 13.79
CA ALA A 279 7.95 4.55 13.43
C ALA A 279 8.22 5.65 14.47
N ASP A 280 7.16 6.37 14.88
CA ASP A 280 7.25 7.49 15.82
C ASP A 280 7.23 7.07 17.30
N LYS A 281 7.02 5.78 17.60
CA LYS A 281 6.99 5.31 18.98
C LYS A 281 8.40 5.32 19.58
N VAL A 282 8.51 5.93 20.74
CA VAL A 282 9.69 5.90 21.60
C VAL A 282 9.48 4.92 22.76
N PHE A 283 10.57 4.56 23.42
CA PHE A 283 10.49 3.71 24.60
C PHE A 283 9.62 4.36 25.68
N GLN A 284 8.59 3.64 26.09
CA GLN A 284 7.73 3.93 27.22
C GLN A 284 7.42 2.61 27.93
N MET A 285 7.33 2.63 29.26
CA MET A 285 6.92 1.47 30.04
C MET A 285 5.50 1.70 30.55
N ASP A 286 4.57 0.86 30.11
CA ASP A 286 3.18 0.91 30.55
C ASP A 286 2.91 -0.21 31.56
N LEU A 287 2.24 0.16 32.66
CA LEU A 287 1.83 -0.77 33.72
C LEU A 287 0.31 -0.94 33.67
N GLU A 288 -0.15 -2.15 33.46
CA GLU A 288 -1.56 -2.50 33.50
C GLU A 288 -1.85 -3.45 34.66
N PHE A 289 -3.00 -3.23 35.30
CA PHE A 289 -3.43 -3.98 36.47
C PHE A 289 -4.84 -4.51 36.23
N SER A 290 -5.01 -5.82 36.32
CA SER A 290 -6.29 -6.50 36.17
C SER A 290 -6.62 -7.29 37.43
N GLY A 291 -7.77 -7.01 38.04
CA GLY A 291 -8.20 -7.66 39.28
C GLY A 291 -7.41 -7.26 40.53
N ILE A 292 -6.68 -6.14 40.50
CA ILE A 292 -5.84 -5.66 41.61
C ILE A 292 -6.38 -4.32 42.10
N ASP A 293 -6.58 -4.17 43.41
CA ASP A 293 -7.05 -2.94 44.03
C ASP A 293 -6.02 -1.80 43.96
N GLU A 294 -6.47 -0.55 43.92
CA GLU A 294 -5.60 0.62 43.75
C GLU A 294 -4.49 0.75 44.79
N SER A 295 -4.72 0.31 46.04
CA SER A 295 -3.72 0.37 47.10
C SER A 295 -2.56 -0.61 46.85
N SER A 296 -2.88 -1.82 46.39
CA SER A 296 -1.89 -2.80 45.96
C SER A 296 -1.16 -2.36 44.69
N GLN A 297 -1.84 -1.70 43.75
CA GLN A 297 -1.21 -1.21 42.52
C GLN A 297 -0.04 -0.27 42.82
N GLU A 298 -0.21 0.65 43.78
CA GLU A 298 0.85 1.60 44.14
C GLU A 298 2.07 0.91 44.75
N LEU A 299 1.86 -0.07 45.62
CA LEU A 299 2.94 -0.88 46.19
C LEU A 299 3.70 -1.67 45.10
N ILE A 300 2.98 -2.17 44.10
CA ILE A 300 3.57 -2.85 42.95
C ILE A 300 4.37 -1.87 42.09
N ARG A 301 3.88 -0.65 41.83
CA ARG A 301 4.64 0.39 41.11
C ARG A 301 5.97 0.68 41.80
N GLN A 302 5.96 0.84 43.13
CA GLN A 302 7.19 1.05 43.90
C GLN A 302 8.15 -0.15 43.81
N ALA A 303 7.64 -1.39 43.80
CA ALA A 303 8.47 -2.58 43.60
C ALA A 303 9.13 -2.59 42.20
N VAL A 304 8.38 -2.23 41.16
CA VAL A 304 8.87 -2.08 39.76
C VAL A 304 9.97 -1.02 39.69
N GLU A 305 9.79 0.13 40.36
CA GLU A 305 10.78 1.20 40.42
C GLU A 305 12.04 0.82 41.18
N ARG A 306 11.91 0.20 42.36
CA ARG A 306 13.05 -0.33 43.14
C ARG A 306 13.82 -1.39 42.37
N ALA A 307 13.09 -2.20 41.60
CA ALA A 307 13.64 -3.17 40.67
C ALA A 307 14.16 -2.52 39.38
N GLN A 308 14.14 -1.19 39.22
CA GLN A 308 14.64 -0.46 38.04
C GLN A 308 14.21 -1.10 36.70
N ILE A 309 12.99 -1.65 36.64
CA ILE A 309 12.57 -2.46 35.48
C ILE A 309 12.52 -1.62 34.21
N ALA A 310 12.10 -0.35 34.29
CA ALA A 310 12.10 0.56 33.16
C ALA A 310 13.52 0.73 32.56
N GLN A 311 14.54 0.87 33.40
CA GLN A 311 15.93 0.99 32.95
C GLN A 311 16.42 -0.32 32.30
N ALA A 312 16.06 -1.47 32.89
CA ALA A 312 16.39 -2.77 32.33
C ALA A 312 15.75 -2.95 30.96
N LEU A 313 14.44 -2.72 30.82
CA LEU A 313 13.72 -2.89 29.54
C LEU A 313 14.22 -1.95 28.45
N ARG A 314 14.59 -0.71 28.80
CA ARG A 314 15.14 0.27 27.84
C ARG A 314 16.45 -0.17 27.20
N PHE A 315 17.20 -1.06 27.85
CA PHE A 315 18.40 -1.64 27.27
C PHE A 315 18.09 -2.64 26.14
N TYR A 316 16.92 -3.30 26.21
CA TYR A 316 16.52 -4.35 25.28
C TYR A 316 15.56 -3.89 24.19
N ALA A 317 14.88 -2.76 24.40
CA ALA A 317 13.96 -2.21 23.40
C ALA A 317 14.02 -0.68 23.38
N ASN A 318 13.93 -0.13 22.17
CA ASN A 318 13.70 1.28 21.91
C ASN A 318 12.20 1.60 21.69
N LYS A 319 11.33 0.59 21.73
CA LYS A 319 9.87 0.69 21.56
C LYS A 319 9.14 0.45 22.89
N PRO A 320 7.84 0.81 22.99
CA PRO A 320 7.08 0.62 24.21
C PRO A 320 7.10 -0.83 24.72
N ALA A 321 7.19 -0.98 26.03
CA ALA A 321 7.11 -2.25 26.74
C ALA A 321 5.91 -2.20 27.69
N LYS A 322 5.17 -3.30 27.76
CA LYS A 322 3.95 -3.39 28.59
C LYS A 322 4.13 -4.46 29.66
N LEU A 323 3.91 -4.11 30.91
CA LEU A 323 3.88 -5.04 32.03
C LEU A 323 2.44 -5.15 32.51
N GLU A 324 1.89 -6.34 32.46
CA GLU A 324 0.53 -6.60 32.86
C GLU A 324 0.50 -7.50 34.09
N PHE A 325 0.04 -6.94 35.20
CA PHE A 325 -0.19 -7.65 36.44
C PHE A 325 -1.64 -8.13 36.48
N ARG A 326 -1.85 -9.45 36.52
CA ARG A 326 -3.18 -10.07 36.59
C ARG A 326 -3.31 -10.92 37.84
N LEU A 327 -4.35 -10.66 38.61
CA LEU A 327 -4.77 -11.53 39.71
C LEU A 327 -5.89 -12.45 39.18
N ASP A 328 -5.68 -13.77 39.27
CA ASP A 328 -6.72 -14.72 38.89
C ASP A 328 -7.77 -14.92 40.00
N GLU A 329 -8.85 -15.64 39.68
CA GLU A 329 -9.94 -15.96 40.61
C GLU A 329 -9.47 -16.75 41.85
N THR A 330 -8.32 -17.42 41.75
CA THR A 330 -7.70 -18.18 42.84
C THR A 330 -6.74 -17.36 43.70
N GLY A 331 -6.56 -16.07 43.37
CA GLY A 331 -5.68 -15.16 44.07
C GLY A 331 -4.21 -15.31 43.71
N ASN A 332 -3.87 -16.00 42.62
CA ASN A 332 -2.50 -16.07 42.13
C ASN A 332 -2.20 -14.85 41.26
N LEU A 333 -1.07 -14.21 41.56
CA LEU A 333 -0.57 -13.09 40.78
C LEU A 333 0.28 -13.60 39.61
N SER A 334 0.07 -13.03 38.44
CA SER A 334 0.91 -13.22 37.26
C SER A 334 1.36 -11.88 36.71
N LEU A 335 2.60 -11.85 36.19
CA LEU A 335 3.17 -10.75 35.46
C LEU A 335 3.46 -11.21 34.03
N VAL A 336 2.86 -10.54 33.05
CA VAL A 336 3.18 -10.71 31.63
C VAL A 336 3.96 -9.48 31.16
N VAL A 337 5.22 -9.69 30.75
CA VAL A 337 6.08 -8.64 30.20
C VAL A 337 6.07 -8.76 28.68
N ASN A 338 5.50 -7.79 27.99
CA ASN A 338 5.51 -7.70 26.53
C ASN A 338 6.61 -6.74 26.09
N LEU A 339 7.57 -7.25 25.34
CA LEU A 339 8.74 -6.56 24.86
C LEU A 339 8.83 -6.68 23.34
N ARG A 340 9.08 -5.56 22.64
CA ARG A 340 9.41 -5.59 21.22
C ARG A 340 10.73 -6.36 21.02
N PHE A 341 10.69 -7.40 20.20
CA PHE A 341 11.88 -8.15 19.84
C PHE A 341 12.71 -7.40 18.81
N ASP A 342 13.94 -7.07 19.18
CA ASP A 342 14.96 -6.54 18.27
C ASP A 342 15.90 -7.69 17.87
N ARG A 343 15.75 -8.14 16.62
CA ARG A 343 16.53 -9.25 16.06
C ARG A 343 18.00 -8.89 15.91
N ASP A 344 18.34 -7.64 15.56
CA ASP A 344 19.72 -7.23 15.35
C ASP A 344 20.46 -7.10 16.67
N PHE A 345 19.79 -6.54 17.68
CA PHE A 345 20.27 -6.58 19.07
C PHE A 345 20.55 -8.02 19.52
N TYR A 346 19.60 -8.93 19.29
CA TYR A 346 19.77 -10.34 19.67
C TYR A 346 20.97 -10.96 18.97
N ARG A 347 21.07 -10.84 17.63
CA ARG A 347 22.16 -11.42 16.83
C ARG A 347 23.53 -10.91 17.24
N ALA A 348 23.65 -9.61 17.54
CA ALA A 348 24.90 -9.02 18.02
C ALA A 348 25.37 -9.64 19.35
N ARG A 349 24.44 -10.10 20.20
CA ARG A 349 24.74 -10.65 21.54
C ARG A 349 24.95 -12.16 21.55
N VAL A 350 24.46 -12.88 20.54
CA VAL A 350 24.66 -14.32 20.40
C VAL A 350 25.73 -14.67 19.36
N ALA A 351 26.47 -13.69 18.84
CA ALA A 351 27.47 -13.90 17.78
C ALA A 351 28.54 -14.93 18.13
N GLU A 352 28.90 -15.05 19.42
CA GLU A 352 29.88 -16.01 19.93
C GLU A 352 29.27 -17.37 20.30
N ILE A 353 27.94 -17.47 20.31
CA ILE A 353 27.23 -18.70 20.65
C ILE A 353 27.10 -19.55 19.39
N PRO A 354 27.47 -20.84 19.43
CA PRO A 354 27.33 -21.71 18.27
C PRO A 354 25.85 -21.85 17.90
N THR A 355 25.52 -21.65 16.63
CA THR A 355 24.17 -21.85 16.09
C THR A 355 23.79 -23.33 15.96
N VAL A 356 24.80 -24.22 15.98
CA VAL A 356 24.64 -25.67 15.99
C VAL A 356 25.57 -26.29 17.03
N HIS A 357 25.05 -27.16 17.90
CA HIS A 357 25.82 -27.92 18.88
C HIS A 357 25.34 -29.37 18.93
N ARG A 358 26.26 -30.35 18.76
CA ARG A 358 25.95 -31.79 18.79
C ARG A 358 24.74 -32.18 17.92
N ASN A 359 24.65 -31.58 16.73
CA ASN A 359 23.56 -31.75 15.74
C ASN A 359 22.21 -31.10 16.09
N TYR A 360 22.13 -30.31 17.15
CA TYR A 360 20.97 -29.48 17.44
C TYR A 360 21.22 -28.05 17.02
N HIS A 361 20.19 -27.40 16.47
CA HIS A 361 20.18 -25.95 16.40
C HIS A 361 20.05 -25.38 17.81
N VAL A 362 20.78 -24.31 18.12
CA VAL A 362 20.80 -23.75 19.47
C VAL A 362 20.15 -22.37 19.46
N LEU A 363 19.16 -22.22 20.32
CA LEU A 363 18.55 -20.94 20.67
C LEU A 363 19.04 -20.54 22.07
N SER A 364 19.65 -19.36 22.22
CA SER A 364 20.16 -18.91 23.52
C SER A 364 19.29 -17.82 24.09
N LEU A 365 18.85 -17.99 25.34
CA LEU A 365 18.16 -16.94 26.10
C LEU A 365 19.12 -16.09 26.93
N GLN A 366 20.41 -16.43 26.91
CA GLN A 366 21.48 -15.74 27.64
C GLN A 366 21.45 -14.21 27.49
N PRO A 367 21.19 -13.61 26.31
CA PRO A 367 21.09 -12.16 26.20
C PRO A 367 20.07 -11.53 27.15
N PHE A 368 18.97 -12.26 27.45
CA PHE A 368 17.88 -11.81 28.29
C PHE A 368 18.05 -12.19 29.77
N HIS A 369 19.09 -12.95 30.16
CA HIS A 369 19.32 -13.35 31.57
C HIS A 369 19.32 -12.16 32.55
N PRO A 370 20.01 -11.04 32.27
CA PRO A 370 20.00 -9.89 33.19
C PRO A 370 18.59 -9.31 33.41
N LEU A 371 17.77 -9.25 32.34
CA LEU A 371 16.36 -8.84 32.46
C LEU A 371 15.57 -9.85 33.32
N MET A 372 15.71 -11.14 33.04
CA MET A 372 15.05 -12.21 33.77
C MET A 372 15.41 -12.19 35.27
N GLN A 373 16.69 -12.01 35.60
CA GLN A 373 17.14 -11.86 36.99
C GLN A 373 16.48 -10.65 37.66
N ARG A 374 16.37 -9.52 36.96
CA ARG A 374 15.73 -8.32 37.50
C ARG A 374 14.24 -8.51 37.74
N LEU A 375 13.55 -9.22 36.84
CA LEU A 375 12.14 -9.59 37.00
C LEU A 375 11.92 -10.51 38.20
N VAL A 376 12.79 -11.50 38.41
CA VAL A 376 12.73 -12.38 39.59
C VAL A 376 13.06 -11.61 40.87
N LEU A 377 14.07 -10.73 40.85
CA LEU A 377 14.41 -9.88 42.00
C LEU A 377 13.21 -9.03 42.45
N MET A 378 12.40 -8.54 41.52
CA MET A 378 11.23 -7.73 41.83
C MET A 378 10.27 -8.41 42.81
N ARG A 379 10.17 -9.75 42.80
CA ARG A 379 9.33 -10.56 43.71
C ARG A 379 9.56 -10.24 45.20
N VAL A 380 10.78 -9.80 45.56
CA VAL A 380 11.18 -9.50 46.95
C VAL A 380 11.30 -8.01 47.25
N LEU A 381 10.93 -7.13 46.31
CA LEU A 381 11.13 -5.68 46.41
C LEU A 381 9.88 -4.89 46.78
N LEU A 382 8.80 -5.57 47.17
CA LEU A 382 7.65 -4.93 47.78
C LEU A 382 8.07 -4.12 49.03
N PRO A 383 7.40 -2.98 49.31
CA PRO A 383 7.56 -2.24 50.57
C PRO A 383 7.36 -3.14 51.79
N GLN A 384 8.14 -2.93 52.85
CA GLN A 384 8.13 -3.80 54.06
C GLN A 384 6.79 -3.77 54.81
N ASP A 385 6.05 -2.67 54.65
CA ASP A 385 4.72 -2.39 55.18
C ASP A 385 3.58 -2.94 54.30
N SER A 386 3.90 -3.65 53.20
CA SER A 386 2.89 -4.23 52.32
C SER A 386 2.03 -5.29 53.03
N PRO A 387 0.74 -5.41 52.69
CA PRO A 387 -0.13 -6.45 53.24
C PRO A 387 0.44 -7.86 53.02
N ARG A 388 0.41 -8.69 54.07
CA ARG A 388 0.93 -10.07 54.02
C ARG A 388 0.35 -10.91 52.86
N PRO A 389 -0.96 -10.85 52.53
CA PRO A 389 -1.50 -11.57 51.39
C PRO A 389 -0.85 -11.17 50.06
N LEU A 390 -0.66 -9.87 49.82
CA LEU A 390 0.03 -9.35 48.64
C LEU A 390 1.48 -9.84 48.60
N GLY A 391 2.19 -9.77 49.73
CA GLY A 391 3.56 -10.28 49.83
C GLY A 391 3.69 -11.77 49.50
N VAL A 392 2.73 -12.62 49.90
CA VAL A 392 2.72 -14.04 49.54
C VAL A 392 2.48 -14.23 48.04
N ALA A 393 1.52 -13.51 47.46
CA ALA A 393 1.22 -13.58 46.04
C ALA A 393 2.39 -13.10 45.18
N PHE A 394 3.05 -12.00 45.56
CA PHE A 394 4.20 -11.42 44.85
C PHE A 394 5.42 -12.34 44.87
N ASN A 395 5.70 -12.97 46.02
CA ASN A 395 6.79 -13.94 46.12
C ASN A 395 6.57 -15.19 45.24
N ARG A 396 5.31 -15.56 44.99
CA ARG A 396 4.93 -16.72 44.16
C ARG A 396 4.51 -16.33 42.74
N MET A 397 4.68 -15.07 42.36
CA MET A 397 4.15 -14.53 41.12
C MET A 397 4.73 -15.26 39.91
N ASN A 398 3.87 -15.77 39.03
CA ASN A 398 4.29 -16.34 37.76
C ASN A 398 4.71 -15.20 36.82
N ILE A 399 5.91 -15.29 36.24
CA ILE A 399 6.42 -14.27 35.34
C ILE A 399 6.56 -14.89 33.95
N THR A 400 6.03 -14.22 32.94
CA THR A 400 6.16 -14.60 31.54
C THR A 400 6.77 -13.45 30.76
N LEU A 401 7.79 -13.74 29.94
CA LEU A 401 8.37 -12.77 29.02
C LEU A 401 7.92 -13.10 27.59
N ASN A 402 7.24 -12.13 26.98
CA ASN A 402 6.76 -12.17 25.60
C ASN A 402 7.63 -11.26 24.74
N LEU A 403 8.34 -11.85 23.79
CA LEU A 403 9.06 -11.18 22.73
C LEU A 403 8.15 -11.08 21.51
N GLN A 404 7.83 -9.86 21.06
CA GLN A 404 6.86 -9.62 19.99
C GLN A 404 7.50 -8.89 18.81
N THR A 405 7.19 -9.33 17.59
CA THR A 405 7.55 -8.61 16.35
C THR A 405 6.40 -7.74 15.88
N LEU A 406 6.70 -6.74 15.03
CA LEU A 406 5.65 -5.90 14.42
C LEU A 406 4.75 -6.71 13.47
N LEU A 407 5.31 -7.77 12.89
CA LEU A 407 4.63 -8.69 12.00
C LEU A 407 3.82 -9.76 12.77
N ASN A 408 3.34 -9.44 13.97
CA ASN A 408 2.50 -10.31 14.82
C ASN A 408 3.06 -11.70 15.16
N GLY A 409 4.35 -11.96 14.93
CA GLY A 409 5.02 -13.12 15.51
C GLY A 409 5.33 -12.83 16.97
N PHE A 410 4.98 -13.74 17.89
CA PHE A 410 5.41 -13.64 19.28
C PHE A 410 5.97 -14.95 19.81
N VAL A 411 6.92 -14.81 20.72
CA VAL A 411 7.56 -15.89 21.45
C VAL A 411 7.42 -15.60 22.94
N SER A 412 6.90 -16.54 23.69
CA SER A 412 6.60 -16.45 25.11
C SER A 412 7.31 -17.56 25.87
N PHE A 413 7.99 -17.22 26.96
CA PHE A 413 8.56 -18.20 27.86
C PHE A 413 8.44 -17.76 29.31
N ARG A 414 8.33 -18.74 30.20
CA ARG A 414 8.24 -18.52 31.64
C ARG A 414 9.61 -18.09 32.17
N VAL A 415 9.61 -17.07 33.02
CA VAL A 415 10.77 -16.63 33.79
C VAL A 415 10.61 -17.15 35.20
N ASP A 416 11.50 -18.04 35.63
CA ASP A 416 11.49 -18.56 36.99
C ASP A 416 12.88 -18.50 37.64
N GLY A 417 12.89 -18.52 38.95
CA GLY A 417 14.11 -18.36 39.72
C GLY A 417 13.87 -18.05 41.19
N ARG A 418 14.97 -17.97 41.95
CA ARG A 418 14.98 -17.69 43.38
C ARG A 418 15.97 -16.59 43.71
N TYR A 419 15.56 -15.68 44.60
CA TYR A 419 16.47 -14.71 45.21
C TYR A 419 17.02 -15.26 46.54
N HIS A 420 18.35 -15.26 46.65
CA HIS A 420 19.11 -15.64 47.83
C HIS A 420 19.51 -14.38 48.59
N THR A 421 18.81 -14.08 49.68
CA THR A 421 18.98 -12.82 50.44
C THR A 421 20.38 -12.70 51.08
N ASP A 422 20.94 -13.83 51.50
CA ASP A 422 22.27 -13.99 52.08
C ASP A 422 23.39 -13.68 51.08
N GLN A 423 23.22 -14.08 49.83
CA GLN A 423 24.20 -13.86 48.75
C GLN A 423 23.90 -12.61 47.92
N ARG A 424 22.71 -12.02 48.10
CA ARG A 424 22.14 -10.97 47.25
C ARG A 424 22.16 -11.35 45.76
N GLN A 425 21.96 -12.63 45.46
CA GLN A 425 22.04 -13.21 44.13
C GLN A 425 20.68 -13.75 43.67
N VAL A 426 20.43 -13.72 42.37
CA VAL A 426 19.29 -14.38 41.73
C VAL A 426 19.79 -15.57 40.93
N ASP A 427 19.29 -16.74 41.26
CA ASP A 427 19.48 -17.96 40.49
C ASP A 427 18.24 -18.19 39.63
N LEU A 428 18.45 -18.29 38.32
CA LEU A 428 17.38 -18.55 37.35
C LEU A 428 17.19 -20.05 37.15
N PHE A 429 15.96 -20.44 36.85
CA PHE A 429 15.67 -21.75 36.29
C PHE A 429 15.36 -21.56 34.80
N ASP A 430 16.12 -22.22 33.93
CA ASP A 430 15.92 -22.10 32.49
C ASP A 430 14.55 -22.63 32.06
N PRO A 431 13.89 -21.99 31.09
CA PRO A 431 12.57 -22.40 30.67
C PRO A 431 12.62 -23.79 30.01
N ASN A 432 11.71 -24.66 30.46
CA ASN A 432 11.53 -26.00 29.89
C ASN A 432 10.65 -26.01 28.63
N SER A 433 10.10 -24.86 28.25
CA SER A 433 9.26 -24.72 27.08
C SER A 433 9.19 -23.28 26.59
N VAL A 434 8.97 -23.13 25.28
CA VAL A 434 8.70 -21.85 24.63
C VAL A 434 7.39 -21.96 23.86
N PHE A 435 6.47 -21.04 24.13
CA PHE A 435 5.28 -20.86 23.30
C PHE A 435 5.61 -19.88 22.17
N PHE A 436 5.11 -20.13 20.97
CA PHE A 436 5.21 -19.17 19.89
C PHE A 436 3.92 -19.16 19.06
N ASP A 437 3.67 -18.04 18.42
CA ASP A 437 2.56 -17.83 17.48
C ASP A 437 3.05 -16.94 16.33
N PHE A 438 2.68 -17.28 15.10
CA PHE A 438 3.07 -16.56 13.90
C PHE A 438 1.86 -16.44 12.97
N PRO A 439 1.70 -15.33 12.23
CA PRO A 439 0.64 -15.22 11.25
C PRO A 439 0.66 -16.37 10.24
N GLY A 440 -0.49 -17.02 10.07
CA GLY A 440 -0.63 -18.18 9.19
C GLY A 440 -0.15 -19.51 9.79
N PHE A 441 0.23 -19.53 11.06
CA PHE A 441 0.59 -20.73 11.81
C PHE A 441 -0.20 -20.78 13.13
N GLU A 442 -0.72 -21.94 13.50
CA GLU A 442 -1.40 -22.09 14.79
C GLU A 442 -0.37 -22.07 15.92
N GLY A 443 -0.61 -21.28 16.97
CA GLY A 443 0.31 -21.16 18.10
C GLY A 443 0.63 -22.50 18.76
N ARG A 444 1.91 -22.73 19.09
CA ARG A 444 2.40 -24.00 19.65
C ARG A 444 3.39 -23.81 20.79
N THR A 445 3.42 -24.81 21.67
CA THR A 445 4.43 -24.91 22.72
C THR A 445 5.49 -25.93 22.31
N LEU A 446 6.74 -25.48 22.18
CA LEU A 446 7.90 -26.36 22.06
C LEU A 446 8.45 -26.67 23.44
N VAL A 447 8.44 -27.94 23.81
CA VAL A 447 9.10 -28.43 25.02
C VAL A 447 10.57 -28.65 24.70
N THR A 448 11.44 -28.11 25.55
CA THR A 448 12.89 -28.15 25.33
C THR A 448 13.40 -29.56 25.55
N ARG A 449 14.25 -30.05 24.65
CA ARG A 449 14.83 -31.40 24.75
C ARG A 449 16.07 -31.31 25.63
N SER A 450 15.84 -31.61 26.90
CA SER A 450 16.82 -31.62 28.00
C SER A 450 18.02 -32.54 27.69
N ASP A 451 19.19 -31.95 27.44
CA ASP A 451 20.44 -32.39 28.08
C ASP A 451 20.78 -31.35 29.15
N GLU A 452 21.17 -31.77 30.36
CA GLU A 452 21.56 -30.90 31.48
C GLU A 452 22.56 -29.80 31.05
N ILE A 453 23.44 -30.11 30.10
CA ILE A 453 24.46 -29.22 29.53
C ILE A 453 23.85 -27.98 28.83
N PHE A 454 22.69 -28.11 28.20
CA PHE A 454 22.03 -26.99 27.52
C PHE A 454 21.34 -26.06 28.52
N GLN A 455 20.71 -26.64 29.56
CA GLN A 455 20.09 -25.86 30.62
C GLN A 455 21.14 -25.04 31.37
N GLU A 456 22.26 -25.64 31.78
CA GLU A 456 23.35 -24.90 32.46
C GLU A 456 23.88 -23.66 31.70
N ARG A 457 23.68 -23.60 30.38
CA ARG A 457 24.13 -22.50 29.51
C ARG A 457 23.02 -21.54 29.10
N GLY A 458 21.77 -21.76 29.52
CA GLY A 458 20.60 -21.00 29.05
C GLY A 458 20.29 -21.24 27.57
N TRP A 459 20.61 -22.43 27.07
CA TRP A 459 20.46 -22.84 25.68
C TRP A 459 19.27 -23.79 25.52
N LEU A 460 18.54 -23.63 24.42
CA LEU A 460 17.44 -24.48 24.01
C LEU A 460 17.83 -25.22 22.74
N ALA A 461 17.74 -26.55 22.79
CA ALA A 461 17.98 -27.42 21.65
C ALA A 461 16.74 -27.45 20.74
N LEU A 462 16.94 -27.03 19.50
CA LEU A 462 15.97 -27.08 18.40
C LEU A 462 16.30 -28.24 17.46
N SER A 463 15.27 -28.86 16.90
CA SER A 463 15.41 -29.97 15.97
C SER A 463 15.75 -29.49 14.55
N SER A 464 15.44 -30.29 13.51
CA SER A 464 15.71 -29.86 12.14
C SER A 464 14.84 -28.67 11.77
N CYS A 465 15.44 -27.64 11.16
CA CYS A 465 14.74 -26.44 10.73
C CYS A 465 13.93 -26.61 9.43
N ARG A 466 14.16 -27.70 8.68
CA ARG A 466 13.46 -27.97 7.42
C ARG A 466 13.08 -29.43 7.28
N THR A 467 11.92 -29.69 6.71
CA THR A 467 11.55 -31.02 6.23
C THR A 467 12.35 -31.40 4.99
N ILE A 468 12.35 -32.68 4.62
CA ILE A 468 13.07 -33.20 3.43
C ILE A 468 12.60 -32.51 2.15
N ASP A 469 11.33 -32.11 2.06
CA ASP A 469 10.74 -31.36 0.95
C ASP A 469 11.00 -29.83 1.01
N GLY A 470 11.83 -29.39 1.96
CA GLY A 470 12.31 -28.00 2.06
C GLY A 470 11.36 -27.03 2.77
N ARG A 471 10.25 -27.49 3.36
CA ARG A 471 9.35 -26.65 4.15
C ARG A 471 9.95 -26.37 5.53
N LEU A 472 9.66 -25.21 6.09
CA LEU A 472 10.08 -24.88 7.45
C LEU A 472 9.30 -25.74 8.46
N THR A 473 10.02 -26.28 9.45
CA THR A 473 9.43 -26.94 10.61
C THR A 473 9.05 -25.92 11.68
N GLU A 474 8.39 -26.35 12.75
CA GLU A 474 8.11 -25.55 13.94
C GLU A 474 9.40 -24.96 14.57
N ASP A 475 10.42 -25.80 14.71
CA ASP A 475 11.76 -25.37 15.13
C ASP A 475 12.36 -24.36 14.15
N GLY A 476 12.15 -24.54 12.84
CA GLY A 476 12.59 -23.62 11.79
C GLY A 476 11.92 -22.25 11.85
N LEU A 477 10.62 -22.19 12.17
CA LEU A 477 9.89 -20.93 12.37
C LEU A 477 10.43 -20.18 13.60
N LEU A 478 10.67 -20.90 14.70
CA LEU A 478 11.26 -20.32 15.90
C LEU A 478 12.69 -19.82 15.63
N ALA A 479 13.52 -20.61 14.94
CA ALA A 479 14.85 -20.20 14.51
C ALA A 479 14.81 -18.94 13.63
N GLN A 480 13.85 -18.86 12.70
CA GLN A 480 13.67 -17.70 11.83
C GLN A 480 13.32 -16.43 12.59
N PHE A 481 12.47 -16.51 13.63
CA PHE A 481 12.13 -15.39 14.50
C PHE A 481 13.37 -14.78 15.14
N PHE A 482 14.22 -15.61 15.74
CA PHE A 482 15.48 -15.18 16.36
C PHE A 482 16.59 -14.88 15.35
N GLY A 483 16.36 -15.18 14.08
CA GLY A 483 17.30 -14.95 13.00
C GLY A 483 18.50 -15.88 12.96
N ILE A 484 18.29 -17.10 13.43
CA ILE A 484 19.23 -18.20 13.36
C ILE A 484 19.11 -18.82 11.96
N PRO A 485 20.21 -18.96 11.20
CA PRO A 485 20.17 -19.54 9.87
C PRO A 485 19.73 -21.00 9.94
N CYS A 486 18.74 -21.36 9.12
CA CYS A 486 18.33 -22.75 8.93
C CYS A 486 19.36 -23.45 8.03
N GLN A 487 20.22 -24.27 8.62
CA GLN A 487 21.13 -25.15 7.87
C GLN A 487 20.42 -26.49 7.60
N LEU A 488 20.74 -27.13 6.48
CA LEU A 488 20.18 -28.43 6.08
C LEU A 488 20.77 -29.57 6.91
#